data_AF-A0A1S4DP39-F1
#
_entry.id   AF-A0A1S4DP39-F1
#
_cell.length_a   1.000
_cell.length_b   1.000
_cell.length_c   1.000
_cell.angle_alpha   90.00
_cell.angle_beta   90.00
_cell.angle_gamma   90.00
#
_symmetry.space_group_name_H-M   'P 1'
#
loop_
_entity.id
_entity.type
_entity.pdbx_description
1 polymer ?
#
loop_
_entity_poly.entity_id
_entity_poly.type
_entity_poly.pdbx_seq_one_letter_code
_entity_poly.pdbx_strand_id
1 'polypeptide(L)'
;MRLSSLSLQGSLFMLSEDGGLVEYQWNPLSNGWNWIEHGTPDPSVILVGSPGPCFKGAHLFLIGSDGKVYLRFLDNGTWKWRGCGFPYMKNKVEENEEHVSDPHDCKETCTYDDLAARLEKTEEKLQALNKNCDSKVASTRPIAHTENSVIFELRDGRLAEMRRNGDTDWKWSRTIGTPTSLCISNIWATLAS
;
A
#
# COMPACT_ATOMS: atom_id res chain seq x y z
N MET A 1 -21.73 -36.67 4.80
CA MET A 1 -20.85 -35.51 5.02
C MET A 1 -21.09 -34.98 6.42
N ARG A 2 -20.06 -34.93 7.26
CA ARG A 2 -20.18 -34.43 8.63
C ARG A 2 -20.14 -32.90 8.56
N LEU A 3 -21.29 -32.23 8.70
CA LEU A 3 -21.36 -30.78 8.87
C LEU A 3 -20.68 -30.46 10.21
N SER A 4 -19.43 -30.03 10.19
CA SER A 4 -18.83 -29.42 11.37
C SER A 4 -19.47 -28.05 11.55
N SER A 5 -20.06 -27.79 12.73
CA SER A 5 -20.59 -26.47 13.11
C SER A 5 -19.55 -25.35 13.03
N LEU A 6 -18.25 -25.70 13.02
CA LEU A 6 -17.13 -24.80 12.77
C LEU A 6 -17.08 -24.28 11.32
N SER A 7 -17.59 -25.02 10.33
CA SER A 7 -17.57 -24.60 8.91
C SER A 7 -18.59 -23.51 8.57
N LEU A 8 -19.61 -23.32 9.42
CA LEU A 8 -20.65 -22.32 9.21
C LEU A 8 -20.30 -20.97 9.85
N GLN A 9 -19.27 -20.89 10.69
CA GLN A 9 -18.84 -19.62 11.27
C GLN A 9 -17.93 -18.86 10.30
N GLY A 10 -18.29 -17.63 9.97
CA GLY A 10 -17.44 -16.74 9.19
C GLY A 10 -18.20 -15.69 8.40
N SER A 11 -17.44 -15.01 7.56
CA SER A 11 -17.88 -13.90 6.73
C SER A 11 -17.30 -14.05 5.32
N LEU A 12 -18.13 -13.82 4.31
CA LEU A 12 -17.70 -13.68 2.93
C LEU A 12 -17.88 -12.24 2.49
N PHE A 13 -16.80 -11.61 2.04
CA PHE A 13 -16.81 -10.23 1.55
C PHE A 13 -16.77 -10.19 0.03
N MET A 14 -17.64 -9.40 -0.57
CA MET A 14 -17.78 -9.25 -2.02
C MET A 14 -18.05 -7.79 -2.37
N LEU A 15 -17.87 -7.44 -3.63
CA LEU A 15 -18.33 -6.15 -4.13
C LEU A 15 -19.73 -6.29 -4.71
N SER A 16 -20.60 -5.35 -4.39
CA SER A 16 -21.93 -5.22 -5.00
C SER A 16 -21.85 -4.58 -6.39
N GLU A 17 -22.95 -4.64 -7.13
CA GLU A 17 -23.05 -4.07 -8.48
C GLU A 17 -22.84 -2.54 -8.52
N ASP A 18 -23.24 -1.84 -7.44
CA ASP A 18 -23.03 -0.41 -7.26
C ASP A 18 -21.59 -0.04 -6.82
N GLY A 19 -20.71 -1.04 -6.63
CA GLY A 19 -19.32 -0.84 -6.24
C GLY A 19 -19.09 -0.68 -4.73
N GLY A 20 -20.12 -0.96 -3.90
CA GLY A 20 -20.00 -1.07 -2.45
C GLY A 20 -19.40 -2.40 -1.97
N LEU A 21 -19.08 -2.47 -0.68
CA LEU A 21 -18.68 -3.70 -0.01
C LEU A 21 -19.89 -4.33 0.67
N VAL A 22 -20.13 -5.61 0.40
CA VAL A 22 -21.15 -6.42 1.08
C VAL A 22 -20.51 -7.59 1.80
N GLU A 23 -21.13 -7.98 2.90
CA GLU A 23 -20.74 -9.13 3.72
C GLU A 23 -21.91 -10.10 3.83
N TYR A 24 -21.67 -11.36 3.47
CA TYR A 24 -22.54 -12.47 3.80
C TYR A 24 -22.00 -13.13 5.07
N GLN A 25 -22.67 -12.90 6.20
CA GLN A 25 -22.20 -13.29 7.53
C GLN A 25 -23.12 -14.34 8.15
N TRP A 26 -22.52 -15.35 8.79
CA TRP A 26 -23.29 -16.28 9.61
C TRP A 26 -23.70 -15.64 10.94
N ASN A 27 -24.99 -15.60 11.22
CA ASN A 27 -25.52 -15.15 12.48
C ASN A 27 -25.94 -16.35 13.35
N PRO A 28 -25.25 -16.59 14.48
CA PRO A 28 -25.56 -17.72 15.36
C PRO A 28 -26.90 -17.57 16.07
N LEU A 29 -27.41 -16.35 16.28
CA LEU A 29 -28.69 -16.12 16.96
C LEU A 29 -29.88 -16.53 16.09
N SER A 30 -29.82 -16.24 14.80
CA SER A 30 -30.84 -16.64 13.83
C SER A 30 -30.57 -18.00 13.18
N ASN A 31 -29.46 -18.65 13.53
CA ASN A 31 -28.97 -19.90 12.92
C ASN A 31 -29.03 -19.86 11.37
N GLY A 32 -28.54 -18.76 10.80
CA GLY A 32 -28.67 -18.49 9.38
C GLY A 32 -27.73 -17.39 8.91
N TRP A 33 -27.59 -17.26 7.60
CA TRP A 33 -26.76 -16.23 6.99
C TRP A 33 -27.55 -14.94 6.77
N ASN A 34 -26.90 -13.80 6.96
CA ASN A 34 -27.45 -12.47 6.72
C ASN A 34 -26.55 -11.67 5.79
N TRP A 35 -27.18 -10.80 5.01
CA TRP A 35 -26.50 -9.79 4.22
C TRP A 35 -26.30 -8.52 5.04
N ILE A 36 -25.09 -7.98 5.02
CA ILE A 36 -24.70 -6.74 5.67
C ILE A 36 -24.09 -5.82 4.62
N GLU A 37 -24.65 -4.62 4.50
CA GLU A 37 -24.15 -3.57 3.62
C GLU A 37 -23.08 -2.75 4.36
N HIS A 38 -21.88 -2.65 3.78
CA HIS A 38 -20.81 -1.77 4.28
C HIS A 38 -20.65 -0.50 3.45
N GLY A 39 -21.19 -0.48 2.22
CA GLY A 39 -21.09 0.63 1.29
C GLY A 39 -19.66 0.91 0.85
N THR A 40 -19.38 2.17 0.56
CA THR A 40 -18.08 2.66 0.10
C THR A 40 -17.40 3.53 1.18
N PRO A 41 -16.07 3.72 1.10
CA PRO A 41 -15.38 4.63 2.01
C PRO A 41 -15.75 6.11 1.80
N ASP A 42 -16.17 6.49 0.59
CA ASP A 42 -16.59 7.83 0.21
C ASP A 42 -17.64 7.73 -0.91
N PRO A 43 -18.66 8.61 -0.98
CA PRO A 43 -19.69 8.58 -2.03
C PRO A 43 -19.16 8.70 -3.46
N SER A 44 -17.99 9.29 -3.68
CA SER A 44 -17.37 9.48 -5.00
C SER A 44 -16.48 8.31 -5.44
N VAL A 45 -16.30 7.30 -4.58
CA VAL A 45 -15.37 6.19 -4.81
C VAL A 45 -16.15 4.88 -4.85
N ILE A 46 -15.97 4.14 -5.95
CA ILE A 46 -16.38 2.73 -6.01
C ILE A 46 -15.18 1.84 -5.71
N LEU A 47 -15.42 0.70 -5.09
CA LEU A 47 -14.40 -0.30 -4.86
C LEU A 47 -14.16 -1.11 -6.15
N VAL A 48 -12.90 -1.45 -6.40
CA VAL A 48 -12.46 -2.15 -7.61
C VAL A 48 -11.54 -3.31 -7.25
N GLY A 49 -11.61 -4.37 -8.06
CA GLY A 49 -10.88 -5.61 -7.81
C GLY A 49 -11.48 -6.46 -6.69
N SER A 50 -10.92 -7.64 -6.47
CA SER A 50 -11.41 -8.53 -5.41
C SER A 50 -10.96 -8.06 -4.02
N PRO A 51 -11.77 -8.22 -2.97
CA PRO A 51 -11.36 -7.90 -1.60
C PRO A 51 -10.07 -8.59 -1.20
N GLY A 52 -9.21 -7.86 -0.48
CA GLY A 52 -7.92 -8.33 -0.02
C GLY A 52 -8.00 -9.41 1.08
N PRO A 53 -6.84 -9.87 1.57
CA PRO A 53 -6.77 -10.76 2.72
C PRO A 53 -7.33 -10.08 3.98
N CYS A 54 -7.86 -10.89 4.89
CA CYS A 54 -8.34 -10.44 6.19
C CYS A 54 -7.23 -10.59 7.25
N PHE A 55 -6.92 -9.50 7.94
CA PHE A 55 -5.99 -9.49 9.08
C PHE A 55 -6.74 -9.30 10.39
N LYS A 56 -6.26 -9.93 11.47
CA LYS A 56 -6.89 -9.87 12.81
C LYS A 56 -8.40 -10.15 12.81
N GLY A 57 -8.87 -11.00 11.91
CA GLY A 57 -10.28 -11.39 11.79
C GLY A 57 -11.24 -10.34 11.22
N ALA A 58 -10.84 -9.06 11.08
CA ALA A 58 -11.75 -8.01 10.61
C ALA A 58 -11.07 -6.80 9.93
N HIS A 59 -9.80 -6.88 9.54
CA HIS A 59 -9.12 -5.81 8.78
C HIS A 59 -9.04 -6.21 7.31
N LEU A 60 -9.73 -5.48 6.45
CA LEU A 60 -9.83 -5.75 5.02
C LEU A 60 -9.26 -4.59 4.23
N PHE A 61 -8.36 -4.91 3.30
CA PHE A 61 -7.84 -3.93 2.34
C PHE A 61 -8.62 -4.00 1.04
N LEU A 62 -9.08 -2.84 0.60
CA LEU A 62 -9.82 -2.66 -0.64
C LEU A 62 -9.21 -1.50 -1.44
N ILE A 63 -9.42 -1.53 -2.75
CA ILE A 63 -8.86 -0.54 -3.67
C ILE A 63 -10.02 0.26 -4.23
N GLY A 64 -9.91 1.59 -4.22
CA GLY A 64 -10.87 2.48 -4.84
C GLY A 64 -10.58 2.69 -6.33
N SER A 65 -11.59 3.09 -7.10
CA SER A 65 -11.46 3.50 -8.51
C SER A 65 -10.46 4.65 -8.69
N ASP A 66 -10.26 5.47 -7.66
CA ASP A 66 -9.29 6.56 -7.61
C ASP A 66 -7.82 6.10 -7.47
N GLY A 67 -7.61 4.79 -7.26
CA GLY A 67 -6.30 4.17 -7.11
C GLY A 67 -5.73 4.26 -5.69
N LYS A 68 -6.54 4.65 -4.69
CA LYS A 68 -6.16 4.61 -3.28
C LYS A 68 -6.55 3.29 -2.63
N VAL A 69 -5.82 2.92 -1.59
CA VAL A 69 -6.16 1.83 -0.68
C VAL A 69 -7.02 2.36 0.45
N TYR A 70 -8.02 1.58 0.80
CA TYR A 70 -8.91 1.81 1.93
C TYR A 70 -8.89 0.58 2.84
N LEU A 71 -8.89 0.84 4.15
CA LEU A 71 -9.01 -0.16 5.19
C LEU A 71 -10.43 -0.13 5.74
N ARG A 72 -11.14 -1.25 5.62
CA ARG A 72 -12.36 -1.53 6.38
C ARG A 72 -11.97 -2.32 7.62
N PHE A 73 -12.27 -1.81 8.81
CA PHE A 73 -11.87 -2.44 10.06
C PHE A 73 -12.96 -2.35 11.13
N LEU A 74 -13.03 -3.36 11.98
CA LEU A 74 -13.89 -3.37 13.16
C LEU A 74 -13.16 -2.74 14.34
N ASP A 75 -13.72 -1.67 14.89
CA ASP A 75 -13.18 -0.94 16.03
C ASP A 75 -14.23 -0.87 17.15
N ASN A 76 -13.92 -1.52 18.27
CA ASN A 76 -14.81 -1.65 19.43
C ASN A 76 -16.26 -2.06 19.04
N GLY A 77 -16.38 -3.06 18.15
CA GLY A 77 -17.66 -3.57 17.66
C GLY A 77 -18.35 -2.71 16.58
N THR A 78 -17.77 -1.58 16.18
CA THR A 78 -18.30 -0.71 15.14
C THR A 78 -17.39 -0.72 13.93
N TRP A 79 -17.95 -0.94 12.75
CA TRP A 79 -17.18 -0.93 11.52
C TRP A 79 -16.82 0.48 11.07
N LYS A 80 -15.55 0.71 10.73
CA LYS A 80 -15.01 2.00 10.29
C LYS A 80 -14.23 1.90 8.99
N TRP A 81 -14.20 3.01 8.24
CA TRP A 81 -13.37 3.19 7.05
C TRP A 81 -12.16 4.05 7.40
N ARG A 82 -11.03 3.76 6.74
CA ARG A 82 -9.84 4.61 6.78
C ARG A 82 -9.19 4.64 5.40
N GLY A 83 -8.88 5.84 4.90
CA GLY A 83 -8.04 5.99 3.71
C GLY A 83 -6.56 5.74 4.03
N CYS A 84 -5.94 4.81 3.32
CA CYS A 84 -4.49 4.57 3.35
C CYS A 84 -3.76 5.27 2.20
N GLY A 85 -4.49 5.79 1.21
CA GLY A 85 -3.91 6.44 0.04
C GLY A 85 -3.16 5.45 -0.85
N PHE A 86 -2.12 5.90 -1.52
CA PHE A 86 -1.19 5.10 -2.30
C PHE A 86 0.24 5.44 -1.87
N PRO A 87 1.25 4.60 -2.13
CA PRO A 87 2.62 4.88 -1.69
C PRO A 87 3.09 6.23 -2.24
N TYR A 88 3.38 7.16 -1.33
CA TYR A 88 4.02 8.42 -1.70
C TYR A 88 5.51 8.15 -1.90
N MET A 89 6.02 8.52 -3.07
CA MET A 89 7.45 8.65 -3.30
C MET A 89 7.94 9.84 -2.47
N LYS A 90 8.40 9.61 -1.25
CA LYS A 90 9.15 10.64 -0.54
C LYS A 90 10.48 10.80 -1.25
N ASN A 91 10.61 11.84 -2.07
CA ASN A 91 11.92 12.38 -2.39
C ASN A 91 12.50 12.79 -1.03
N LYS A 92 13.46 12.04 -0.50
CA LYS A 92 14.17 12.44 0.72
C LYS A 92 15.07 13.61 0.37
N VAL A 93 14.48 14.80 0.34
CA VAL A 93 15.15 16.06 0.64
C VAL A 93 14.34 16.66 1.79
N GLU A 94 14.49 16.07 2.97
CA GLU A 94 14.09 16.72 4.22
C GLU A 94 15.36 16.74 5.08
N GLU A 95 16.02 17.90 4.99
CA GLU A 95 16.54 18.69 6.11
C GLU A 95 16.93 17.89 7.35
N ASN A 96 18.20 17.49 7.40
CA ASN A 96 18.92 17.43 8.67
C ASN A 96 19.66 18.76 8.84
N GLU A 97 18.94 19.83 9.13
CA GLU A 97 19.52 20.89 9.97
C GLU A 97 19.58 20.34 11.39
N GLU A 98 20.71 19.77 11.79
CA GLU A 98 21.17 19.81 13.18
C GLU A 98 22.65 19.43 13.28
N HIS A 99 23.43 20.42 13.71
CA HIS A 99 24.75 20.33 14.36
C HIS A 99 25.93 19.72 13.59
N VAL A 100 26.66 20.59 12.88
CA VAL A 100 28.11 20.45 12.68
C VAL A 100 28.79 20.61 14.04
N SER A 101 29.18 19.50 14.65
CA SER A 101 30.31 19.45 15.59
C SER A 101 31.51 18.87 14.86
N ASP A 102 32.41 19.78 14.50
CA ASP A 102 33.85 19.66 14.17
C ASP A 102 34.46 18.26 14.00
N PRO A 103 35.05 17.99 12.82
CA PRO A 103 36.26 17.20 12.76
C PRO A 103 37.37 17.93 12.00
N HIS A 104 38.42 18.25 12.77
CA HIS A 104 39.77 18.51 12.28
C HIS A 104 40.21 17.54 11.17
N ASP A 105 40.83 18.14 10.15
CA ASP A 105 41.86 17.58 9.28
C ASP A 105 41.43 16.59 8.18
N CYS A 106 41.14 17.13 7.00
CA CYS A 106 41.48 16.50 5.72
C CYS A 106 41.77 17.58 4.67
N LYS A 107 43.06 17.80 4.39
CA LYS A 107 43.55 18.47 3.19
C LYS A 107 43.31 17.56 1.97
N GLU A 108 42.29 17.86 1.18
CA GLU A 108 42.32 17.74 -0.28
C GLU A 108 41.13 18.50 -0.88
N THR A 109 41.42 19.43 -1.77
CA THR A 109 40.46 20.39 -2.33
C THR A 109 39.49 19.69 -3.27
N CYS A 110 38.34 19.27 -2.76
CA CYS A 110 37.12 19.14 -3.55
C CYS A 110 36.32 20.43 -3.35
N THR A 111 36.23 21.28 -4.37
CA THR A 111 35.37 22.46 -4.33
C THR A 111 33.94 22.02 -4.08
N TYR A 112 33.31 22.54 -3.01
CA TYR A 112 31.94 22.23 -2.60
C TYR A 112 30.93 22.38 -3.77
N ASP A 113 31.24 23.28 -4.70
CA ASP A 113 30.49 23.54 -5.93
C ASP A 113 30.42 22.33 -6.88
N ASP A 114 31.43 21.46 -6.92
CA ASP A 114 31.44 20.27 -7.80
C ASP A 114 30.53 19.14 -7.26
N LEU A 115 30.44 19.02 -5.93
CA LEU A 115 29.53 18.06 -5.29
C LEU A 115 28.08 18.53 -5.39
N ALA A 116 27.82 19.82 -5.21
CA ALA A 116 26.50 20.43 -5.41
C ALA A 116 26.01 20.25 -6.85
N ALA A 117 26.86 20.57 -7.84
CA ALA A 117 26.53 20.39 -9.25
C ALA A 117 26.28 18.92 -9.64
N ARG A 118 27.00 17.97 -9.01
CA ARG A 118 26.77 16.53 -9.23
C ARG A 118 25.49 16.04 -8.57
N LEU A 119 25.12 16.57 -7.41
CA LEU A 119 23.87 16.27 -6.71
C LEU A 119 22.66 16.81 -7.49
N GLU A 120 22.70 18.07 -7.91
CA GLU A 120 21.66 18.69 -8.74
C GLU A 120 21.45 17.94 -10.06
N LYS A 121 22.55 17.56 -10.73
CA LYS A 121 22.49 16.76 -11.96
C LYS A 121 21.95 15.34 -11.75
N THR A 122 22.08 14.79 -10.54
CA THR A 122 21.51 13.48 -10.18
C THR A 122 20.03 13.61 -9.83
N GLU A 123 19.65 14.68 -9.14
CA GLU A 123 18.28 15.05 -8.80
C GLU A 123 17.44 15.31 -10.06
N GLU A 124 17.95 16.11 -11.00
CA GLU A 124 17.30 16.38 -12.30
C GLU A 124 17.13 15.09 -13.12
N LYS A 125 18.12 14.19 -13.07
CA LYS A 125 18.08 12.90 -13.78
C LYS A 125 17.06 11.94 -13.14
N LEU A 126 16.94 11.94 -11.81
CA LEU A 126 15.94 11.15 -11.07
C LEU A 126 14.52 11.71 -11.25
N GLN A 127 14.36 13.03 -11.28
CA GLN A 127 13.09 13.70 -11.57
C GLN A 127 12.65 13.46 -13.03
N ALA A 128 13.60 13.41 -13.98
CA ALA A 128 13.33 13.05 -15.36
C ALA A 128 12.98 11.54 -15.52
N LEU A 129 13.59 10.66 -14.73
CA LEU A 129 13.27 9.22 -14.71
C LEU A 129 11.88 8.92 -14.11
N ASN A 130 11.42 9.75 -13.16
CA ASN A 130 10.14 9.58 -12.47
C ASN A 130 8.93 10.22 -13.17
N LYS A 131 9.12 10.95 -14.28
CA LYS A 131 8.05 11.73 -14.94
C LYS A 131 6.87 10.89 -15.46
N ASN A 132 7.03 9.58 -15.58
CA ASN A 132 6.01 8.64 -16.06
C ASN A 132 5.56 7.58 -15.03
N CYS A 133 5.85 7.78 -13.75
CA CYS A 133 5.55 6.78 -12.72
C CYS A 133 4.22 7.02 -12.04
N ASP A 134 3.27 6.09 -12.23
CA ASP A 134 1.96 6.12 -11.59
C ASP A 134 1.98 5.29 -10.31
N SER A 135 2.10 5.99 -9.17
CA SER A 135 2.12 5.37 -7.85
C SER A 135 0.75 4.88 -7.37
N LYS A 136 -0.34 5.12 -8.14
CA LYS A 136 -1.66 4.60 -7.80
C LYS A 136 -1.68 3.09 -7.86
N VAL A 137 -2.52 2.50 -7.01
CA VAL A 137 -2.70 1.05 -6.95
C VAL A 137 -3.54 0.58 -8.14
N ALA A 138 -3.11 -0.52 -8.76
CA ALA A 138 -3.84 -1.21 -9.82
C ALA A 138 -5.06 -1.92 -9.24
N SER A 139 -6.08 -2.18 -10.06
CA SER A 139 -7.32 -2.87 -9.63
C SER A 139 -7.13 -4.38 -9.48
N THR A 140 -6.06 -4.81 -8.83
CA THR A 140 -5.73 -6.22 -8.59
C THR A 140 -5.86 -6.57 -7.12
N ARG A 141 -6.12 -7.84 -6.82
CA ARG A 141 -6.37 -8.28 -5.44
C ARG A 141 -5.11 -8.07 -4.59
N PRO A 142 -5.21 -7.40 -3.42
CA PRO A 142 -4.08 -7.28 -2.50
C PRO A 142 -3.57 -8.66 -2.06
N ILE A 143 -2.25 -8.79 -1.87
CA ILE A 143 -1.59 -10.08 -1.62
C ILE A 143 -1.09 -10.10 -0.17
N ALA A 144 -1.52 -11.08 0.61
CA ALA A 144 -0.93 -11.32 1.92
C ALA A 144 0.50 -11.82 1.73
N HIS A 145 1.47 -11.13 2.33
CA HIS A 145 2.88 -11.52 2.25
C HIS A 145 3.37 -12.09 3.59
N THR A 146 3.02 -11.43 4.70
CA THR A 146 3.21 -11.97 6.07
C THR A 146 2.02 -11.59 6.93
N GLU A 147 1.97 -12.06 8.18
CA GLU A 147 0.92 -11.69 9.15
C GLU A 147 0.80 -10.17 9.38
N ASN A 148 1.85 -9.42 9.09
CA ASN A 148 1.95 -7.98 9.32
C ASN A 148 2.29 -7.20 8.04
N SER A 149 2.17 -7.81 6.85
CA SER A 149 2.44 -7.12 5.58
C SER A 149 1.49 -7.55 4.47
N VAL A 150 1.13 -6.57 3.65
CA VAL A 150 0.33 -6.75 2.43
C VAL A 150 1.03 -6.07 1.27
N ILE A 151 1.00 -6.72 0.11
CA ILE A 151 1.58 -6.24 -1.13
C ILE A 151 0.46 -5.80 -2.07
N PHE A 152 0.68 -4.67 -2.72
CA PHE A 152 -0.19 -4.11 -3.75
C PHE A 152 0.60 -3.95 -5.03
N GLU A 153 -0.05 -4.18 -6.17
CA GLU A 153 0.49 -3.83 -7.48
C GLU A 153 0.14 -2.39 -7.81
N LEU A 154 1.10 -1.64 -8.34
CA LEU A 154 0.91 -0.28 -8.79
C LEU A 154 0.58 -0.26 -10.29
N ARG A 155 -0.08 0.79 -10.76
CA ARG A 155 -0.49 0.93 -12.17
C ARG A 155 0.70 0.98 -13.14
N ASP A 156 1.87 1.34 -12.65
CA ASP A 156 3.13 1.30 -13.41
C ASP A 156 3.88 -0.04 -13.31
N GLY A 157 3.24 -1.08 -12.79
CA GLY A 157 3.76 -2.45 -12.71
C GLY A 157 4.68 -2.73 -11.53
N ARG A 158 5.02 -1.72 -10.71
CA ARG A 158 5.78 -1.93 -9.46
C ARG A 158 4.92 -2.58 -8.39
N LEU A 159 5.55 -3.06 -7.33
CA LEU A 159 4.86 -3.51 -6.13
C LEU A 159 5.05 -2.51 -4.99
N ALA A 160 4.11 -2.45 -4.05
CA ALA A 160 4.21 -1.65 -2.86
C ALA A 160 3.86 -2.48 -1.62
N GLU A 161 4.72 -2.44 -0.62
CA GLU A 161 4.49 -3.10 0.67
C GLU A 161 3.92 -2.10 1.66
N MET A 162 2.78 -2.46 2.26
CA MET A 162 2.25 -1.80 3.45
C MET A 162 2.47 -2.72 4.65
N ARG A 163 3.03 -2.17 5.72
CA ARG A 163 3.32 -2.92 6.94
C ARG A 163 2.50 -2.41 8.11
N ARG A 164 2.13 -3.33 8.98
CA ARG A 164 1.48 -3.01 10.24
C ARG A 164 2.51 -2.53 11.25
N ASN A 165 2.21 -1.43 11.91
CA ASN A 165 2.93 -0.92 13.07
C ASN A 165 1.97 -0.99 14.27
N GLY A 166 2.23 -1.81 15.27
CA GLY A 166 1.30 -1.99 16.38
C GLY A 166 -0.01 -2.68 15.96
N ASP A 167 -1.16 -2.24 16.48
CA ASP A 167 -2.41 -3.01 16.38
C ASP A 167 -3.30 -2.66 15.21
N THR A 168 -3.37 -1.39 14.84
CA THR A 168 -4.25 -0.89 13.77
C THR A 168 -3.54 0.08 12.83
N ASP A 169 -2.31 0.51 13.11
CA ASP A 169 -1.58 1.46 12.26
C ASP A 169 -0.94 0.70 11.09
N TRP A 170 -1.26 1.11 9.87
CA TRP A 170 -0.77 0.51 8.63
C TRP A 170 -0.15 1.61 7.80
N LYS A 171 1.11 1.41 7.42
CA LYS A 171 1.90 2.44 6.74
C LYS A 171 2.61 1.85 5.54
N TRP A 172 2.63 2.60 4.45
CA TRP A 172 3.44 2.30 3.29
C TRP A 172 4.90 2.20 3.72
N SER A 173 5.53 1.06 3.45
CA SER A 173 6.90 0.76 3.88
C SER A 173 7.89 0.97 2.76
N ARG A 174 7.62 0.41 1.56
CA ARG A 174 8.50 0.57 0.40
C ARG A 174 7.78 0.29 -0.92
N THR A 175 8.32 0.86 -1.99
CA THR A 175 8.01 0.49 -3.37
C THR A 175 9.12 -0.42 -3.90
N ILE A 176 8.75 -1.48 -4.58
CA ILE A 176 9.63 -2.53 -5.09
C ILE A 176 9.57 -2.48 -6.61
N GLY A 177 10.72 -2.24 -7.24
CA GLY A 177 10.86 -2.30 -8.69
C GLY A 177 10.65 -3.73 -9.20
N THR A 178 10.02 -3.83 -10.36
CA THR A 178 9.76 -5.11 -11.05
C THR A 178 10.30 -5.02 -12.48
N PRO A 179 10.58 -6.15 -13.13
CA PRO A 179 10.94 -6.16 -14.56
C PRO A 179 9.82 -5.64 -15.48
N THR A 180 8.57 -5.58 -14.99
CA THR A 180 7.42 -5.06 -15.73
C THR A 180 7.33 -3.54 -15.71
N SER A 181 8.09 -2.87 -14.83
CA SER A 181 8.06 -1.42 -14.68
C SER A 181 9.28 -0.73 -15.27
N LEU A 182 9.03 0.32 -16.05
CA LEU A 182 10.09 1.21 -16.56
C LEU A 182 10.55 2.26 -15.53
N CYS A 183 9.84 2.37 -14.41
CA CYS A 183 10.03 3.44 -13.44
C CYS A 183 11.33 3.38 -12.62
N ILE A 184 12.11 2.32 -12.76
CA ILE A 184 13.39 2.11 -12.06
C ILE A 184 14.35 1.32 -12.98
N SER A 185 14.30 1.56 -14.30
CA SER A 185 14.93 0.72 -15.33
C SER A 185 16.46 0.57 -15.23
N ASN A 186 17.15 1.36 -14.39
CA ASN A 186 18.61 1.36 -14.30
C ASN A 186 19.21 0.28 -13.39
N ILE A 187 18.41 -0.53 -12.69
CA ILE A 187 18.95 -1.49 -11.69
C ILE A 187 19.03 -2.93 -12.24
N TRP A 188 18.22 -3.30 -13.23
CA TRP A 188 18.13 -4.68 -13.72
C TRP A 188 19.15 -5.05 -14.81
N ALA A 189 19.77 -4.07 -15.46
CA ALA A 189 20.65 -4.31 -16.61
C ALA A 189 22.10 -4.74 -16.24
N THR A 190 22.46 -4.82 -14.95
CA THR A 190 23.87 -5.00 -14.52
C THR A 190 24.23 -6.36 -13.91
N LEU A 191 23.34 -7.36 -13.92
CA LEU A 191 23.61 -8.67 -13.29
C LEU A 191 23.72 -9.86 -14.27
N ALA A 192 23.78 -9.59 -15.57
CA ALA A 192 24.05 -10.62 -16.58
C ALA A 192 25.31 -10.25 -17.37
N SER A 193 26.48 -10.59 -16.80
CA SER A 193 27.76 -10.63 -17.50
C SER A 193 28.63 -11.72 -16.91
#